data_AF-A0A6G0TAD2-F1
#
_entry.id   AF-A0A6G0TAD2-F1
#
_cell.length_a   1.000
_cell.length_b   1.000
_cell.length_c   1.000
_cell.angle_alpha   90.00
_cell.angle_beta   90.00
_cell.angle_gamma   90.00
#
_symmetry.space_group_name_H-M   'P 1'
#
loop_
_entity.id
_entity.type
_entity.pdbx_description
1 polymer ?
#
loop_
_entity_poly.entity_id
_entity_poly.type
_entity_poly.pdbx_seq_one_letter_code
_entity_poly.pdbx_strand_id
1 'polypeptide(L)'
;VDGNENRFLREFVACAPHSAGCRLARWLQPESVIEPDSCELSLSTAEVRCGWPAKFTVRTRDQYGNLVQSIGLKVELFTQSNCKSKTNLYIDICSGTVDDKYFGGHPVPKTYVPYEAVIKDKFRYQTITFMKHYENYSFEELRLASPSAKGDSEKLPMESQGNGTYTVCWTPMAIGYYDIRVEVDGYPLTKQTKQIDVKEAPFNGAKPPDNGLTHSSPATKLLQHVGKYSAGLRIRTHPSLQSEQIGVVPVKGIIGYTDEVSTSDTRLYNVHR
;
A
#
# COMPACT_ATOMS: atom_id res chain seq x y z
N VAL A 1 24.58 43.01 22.42
CA VAL A 1 23.35 43.20 23.23
C VAL A 1 22.62 41.88 23.21
N ASP A 2 23.17 40.91 23.96
CA ASP A 2 22.71 39.52 24.02
C ASP A 2 22.06 39.28 25.38
N GLY A 3 20.99 40.03 25.64
CA GLY A 3 20.19 39.89 26.85
C GLY A 3 19.17 38.77 26.71
N ASN A 4 18.88 38.08 27.82
CA ASN A 4 17.87 37.02 27.90
C ASN A 4 16.48 37.43 27.37
N GLU A 5 16.13 38.72 27.41
CA GLU A 5 14.87 39.25 26.87
C GLU A 5 14.79 39.14 25.34
N ASN A 6 15.89 39.42 24.63
CA ASN A 6 15.97 39.23 23.19
C ASN A 6 15.82 37.76 22.80
N ARG A 7 16.32 36.85 23.65
CA ARG A 7 16.15 35.41 23.46
C ARG A 7 14.70 34.99 23.70
N PHE A 8 14.09 35.42 24.80
CA PHE A 8 12.69 35.12 25.11
C PHE A 8 11.74 35.62 24.00
N LEU A 9 11.91 36.86 23.52
CA LEU A 9 11.07 37.42 22.46
C LEU A 9 11.24 36.66 21.14
N ARG A 10 12.48 36.29 20.78
CA ARG A 10 12.71 35.42 19.60
C ARG A 10 12.04 34.05 19.77
N GLU A 11 12.16 33.44 20.94
CA GLU A 11 11.52 32.16 21.26
C GLU A 11 9.98 32.25 21.27
N PHE A 12 9.43 33.36 21.74
CA PHE A 12 7.99 33.65 21.76
C PHE A 12 7.44 33.83 20.35
N VAL A 13 8.05 34.71 19.54
CA VAL A 13 7.61 35.00 18.17
C VAL A 13 7.80 33.78 17.26
N ALA A 14 8.88 33.02 17.43
CA ALA A 14 9.16 31.83 16.63
C ALA A 14 8.43 30.57 17.14
N CYS A 15 7.66 30.66 18.24
CA CYS A 15 7.05 29.51 18.93
C CYS A 15 8.04 28.34 19.15
N ALA A 16 9.28 28.67 19.54
CA ALA A 16 10.37 27.70 19.63
C ALA A 16 10.01 26.53 20.58
N PRO A 17 10.10 25.26 20.16
CA PRO A 17 9.69 24.11 20.97
C PRO A 17 10.33 24.11 22.36
N HIS A 18 9.54 23.75 23.39
CA HIS A 18 9.98 23.64 24.79
C HIS A 18 10.52 24.93 25.46
N SER A 19 10.45 26.08 24.80
CA SER A 19 10.87 27.37 25.36
C SER A 19 9.82 28.00 26.28
N ALA A 20 10.25 28.96 27.12
CA ALA A 20 9.33 29.75 27.93
C ALA A 20 8.46 30.67 27.06
N GLY A 21 9.02 31.20 25.97
CA GLY A 21 8.29 32.01 24.99
C GLY A 21 7.15 31.22 24.33
N CYS A 22 7.43 30.01 23.84
CA CYS A 22 6.40 29.15 23.25
C CYS A 22 5.31 28.79 24.24
N ARG A 23 5.64 28.50 25.51
CA ARG A 23 4.63 28.22 26.53
C ARG A 23 3.66 29.39 26.73
N LEU A 24 4.16 30.62 26.81
CA LEU A 24 3.30 31.80 26.92
C LEU A 24 2.49 32.06 25.65
N ALA A 25 3.11 31.92 24.47
CA ALA A 25 2.42 32.09 23.19
C ALA A 25 1.24 31.13 23.05
N ARG A 26 1.43 29.86 23.45
CA ARG A 26 0.37 28.85 23.46
C ARG A 26 -0.69 29.10 24.52
N TRP A 27 -0.32 29.68 25.67
CA TRP A 27 -1.27 30.05 26.72
C TRP A 27 -2.15 31.25 26.32
N LEU A 28 -1.60 32.20 25.57
CA LEU A 28 -2.34 33.35 25.05
C LEU A 28 -3.24 33.01 23.86
N GLN A 29 -3.10 31.82 23.30
CA GLN A 29 -3.87 31.39 22.13
C GLN A 29 -5.31 31.10 22.55
N PRO A 30 -6.31 31.84 22.04
CA PRO A 30 -7.69 31.72 22.51
C PRO A 30 -8.37 30.45 22.01
N GLU A 31 -7.87 29.87 20.92
CA GLU A 31 -8.40 28.67 20.27
C GLU A 31 -7.54 27.44 20.60
N SER A 32 -8.17 26.27 20.70
CA SER A 32 -7.44 25.01 20.84
C SER A 32 -6.69 24.70 19.54
N VAL A 33 -5.48 24.16 19.68
CA VAL A 33 -4.60 23.82 18.58
C VAL A 33 -4.25 22.35 18.69
N ILE A 34 -4.25 21.66 17.56
CA ILE A 34 -3.84 20.26 17.51
C ILE A 34 -2.41 20.12 17.98
N GLU A 35 -2.21 19.16 18.86
CA GLU A 35 -0.89 18.78 19.35
C GLU A 35 -0.52 17.42 18.74
N PRO A 36 0.38 17.37 17.74
CA PRO A 36 0.76 16.12 17.07
C PRO A 36 1.26 15.05 18.06
N ASP A 37 1.92 15.47 19.14
CA ASP A 37 2.43 14.58 20.18
C ASP A 37 1.34 13.95 21.06
N SER A 38 0.17 14.60 21.16
CA SER A 38 -1.01 14.09 21.89
C SER A 38 -1.90 13.22 21.02
N CYS A 39 -1.77 13.28 19.70
CA CYS A 39 -2.50 12.43 18.78
C CYS A 39 -2.10 10.95 18.95
N GLU A 40 -3.02 10.03 18.65
CA GLU A 40 -2.81 8.59 18.84
C GLU A 40 -3.01 7.83 17.53
N LEU A 41 -2.06 6.96 17.17
CA LEU A 41 -2.16 6.04 16.04
C LEU A 41 -2.48 4.62 16.52
N SER A 42 -3.58 4.06 16.04
CA SER A 42 -4.02 2.70 16.32
C SER A 42 -4.18 1.90 15.03
N LEU A 43 -3.96 0.59 15.14
CA LEU A 43 -4.12 -0.39 14.07
C LEU A 43 -5.18 -1.40 14.52
N SER A 44 -6.15 -1.71 13.67
CA SER A 44 -7.25 -2.61 14.03
C SER A 44 -6.86 -4.08 14.11
N THR A 45 -5.77 -4.46 13.44
CA THR A 45 -5.28 -5.84 13.37
C THR A 45 -3.98 -5.99 14.17
N ALA A 46 -3.83 -7.13 14.84
CA ALA A 46 -2.59 -7.46 15.57
C ALA A 46 -1.44 -7.83 14.61
N GLU A 47 -1.78 -8.41 13.46
CA GLU A 47 -0.83 -8.78 12.42
C GLU A 47 -1.24 -8.13 11.09
N VAL A 48 -0.24 -7.75 10.29
CA VAL A 48 -0.42 -7.26 8.93
C VAL A 48 0.17 -8.27 7.97
N ARG A 49 -0.54 -8.58 6.89
CA ARG A 49 -0.12 -9.58 5.90
C ARG A 49 -0.20 -9.03 4.49
N CYS A 50 0.70 -9.49 3.64
CA CYS A 50 0.72 -9.12 2.22
C CYS A 50 -0.61 -9.47 1.57
N GLY A 51 -1.20 -8.51 0.85
CA GLY A 51 -2.49 -8.65 0.18
C GLY A 51 -3.72 -8.58 1.11
N TRP A 52 -3.55 -8.41 2.43
CA TRP A 52 -4.65 -8.26 3.37
C TRP A 52 -4.86 -6.79 3.77
N PRO A 53 -6.11 -6.29 3.78
CA PRO A 53 -6.40 -4.93 4.21
C PRO A 53 -6.13 -4.75 5.70
N ALA A 54 -5.43 -3.68 6.05
CA ALA A 54 -5.11 -3.25 7.40
C ALA A 54 -5.68 -1.85 7.65
N LYS A 55 -6.55 -1.71 8.66
CA LYS A 55 -7.21 -0.44 8.98
C LYS A 55 -6.43 0.33 10.04
N PHE A 56 -5.97 1.51 9.67
CA PHE A 56 -5.36 2.47 10.59
C PHE A 56 -6.38 3.49 11.05
N THR A 57 -6.26 3.90 12.31
CA THR A 57 -7.14 4.87 12.95
C THR A 57 -6.30 5.87 13.73
N VAL A 58 -6.46 7.15 13.40
CA VAL A 58 -5.79 8.28 14.06
C VAL A 58 -6.83 9.06 14.85
N ARG A 59 -6.56 9.29 16.13
CA ARG A 59 -7.37 10.16 16.99
C ARG A 59 -6.61 11.47 17.19
N THR A 60 -7.18 12.56 16.71
CA THR A 60 -6.56 13.88 16.79
C THR A 60 -6.90 14.56 18.10
N ARG A 61 -5.88 15.08 18.80
CA ARG A 61 -6.05 15.73 20.11
C ARG A 61 -5.43 17.13 20.15
N ASP A 62 -5.96 17.98 21.02
CA ASP A 62 -5.44 19.32 21.26
C ASP A 62 -4.31 19.34 22.31
N GLN A 63 -3.79 20.53 22.61
CA GLN A 63 -2.77 20.74 23.64
C GLN A 63 -3.21 20.36 25.06
N TYR A 64 -4.52 20.19 25.29
CA TYR A 64 -5.11 19.80 26.57
C TYR A 64 -5.47 18.31 26.61
N GLY A 65 -5.27 17.57 25.51
CA GLY A 65 -5.60 16.16 25.38
C GLY A 65 -7.06 15.86 25.03
N ASN A 66 -7.86 16.88 24.69
CA ASN A 66 -9.24 16.72 24.23
C ASN A 66 -9.27 16.32 22.75
N LEU A 67 -10.32 15.61 22.33
CA LEU A 67 -10.52 15.29 20.92
C LEU A 67 -10.81 16.56 20.12
N VAL A 68 -10.12 16.70 18.99
CA VAL A 68 -10.34 17.80 18.06
C VAL A 68 -11.11 17.31 16.86
N GLN A 69 -12.14 18.06 16.47
CA GLN A 69 -12.89 17.84 15.25
C GLN A 69 -12.83 19.11 14.40
N SER A 70 -12.27 19.01 13.19
CA SER A 70 -12.26 20.10 12.22
C SER A 70 -12.53 19.56 10.82
N ILE A 71 -13.37 20.26 10.07
CA ILE A 71 -13.73 19.92 8.69
C ILE A 71 -12.60 20.19 7.69
N GLY A 72 -11.65 21.06 8.04
CA GLY A 72 -10.53 21.44 7.17
C GLY A 72 -9.26 20.65 7.43
N LEU A 73 -9.28 19.71 8.39
CA LEU A 73 -8.08 19.00 8.80
C LEU A 73 -7.67 17.96 7.77
N LYS A 74 -6.40 18.01 7.37
CA LYS A 74 -5.82 17.06 6.42
C LYS A 74 -4.93 16.08 7.16
N VAL A 75 -5.36 14.81 7.20
CA VAL A 75 -4.61 13.72 7.84
C VAL A 75 -4.15 12.74 6.78
N GLU A 76 -2.85 12.44 6.75
CA GLU A 76 -2.22 11.60 5.74
C GLU A 76 -1.36 10.51 6.39
N LEU A 77 -1.55 9.27 5.96
CA LEU A 77 -0.73 8.12 6.33
C LEU A 77 0.37 7.92 5.28
N PHE A 78 1.59 7.73 5.74
CA PHE A 78 2.73 7.42 4.91
C PHE A 78 3.26 6.04 5.28
N THR A 79 3.39 5.18 4.30
CA THR A 79 4.04 3.87 4.45
C THR A 79 5.34 3.90 3.67
N GLN A 80 6.41 3.36 4.24
CA GLN A 80 7.69 3.26 3.56
C GLN A 80 8.25 1.86 3.78
N SER A 81 8.42 1.10 2.70
CA SER A 81 9.13 -0.17 2.76
C SER A 81 10.58 0.08 3.19
N ASN A 82 10.97 -0.52 4.31
CA ASN A 82 12.30 -0.44 4.84
C ASN A 82 13.11 -1.64 4.33
N CYS A 83 13.75 -1.46 3.18
CA CYS A 83 14.60 -2.47 2.55
C CYS A 83 15.86 -2.82 3.39
N LYS A 84 16.03 -2.25 4.59
CA LYS A 84 17.20 -2.48 5.45
C LYS A 84 17.09 -3.73 6.33
N SER A 85 15.96 -4.44 6.34
CA SER A 85 15.95 -5.80 6.87
C SER A 85 16.75 -6.70 5.92
N LYS A 86 17.98 -7.02 6.35
CA LYS A 86 18.73 -8.18 5.89
C LYS A 86 17.75 -9.34 5.73
N THR A 87 17.80 -10.00 4.57
CA THR A 87 16.84 -10.98 4.02
C THR A 87 15.56 -10.37 3.45
N ASN A 88 15.72 -9.53 2.42
CA ASN A 88 14.73 -9.51 1.35
C ASN A 88 14.72 -10.93 0.75
N LEU A 89 13.61 -11.66 0.85
CA LEU A 89 13.48 -12.98 0.22
C LEU A 89 13.78 -12.91 -1.29
N TYR A 90 13.59 -11.73 -1.87
CA TYR A 90 13.89 -11.43 -3.27
C TYR A 90 15.38 -11.20 -3.57
N ILE A 91 16.16 -10.68 -2.61
CA ILE A 91 17.62 -10.50 -2.76
C ILE A 91 18.35 -11.83 -2.50
N ASP A 92 17.76 -12.78 -1.76
CA ASP A 92 18.34 -14.12 -1.61
C ASP A 92 18.34 -14.89 -2.95
N ILE A 93 17.38 -14.59 -3.84
CA ILE A 93 17.38 -15.08 -5.25
C ILE A 93 18.60 -14.53 -6.02
N CYS A 94 19.15 -13.38 -5.61
CA CYS A 94 20.32 -12.77 -6.23
C CYS A 94 21.67 -13.19 -5.59
N SER A 95 21.66 -13.94 -4.47
CA SER A 95 22.87 -14.21 -3.68
C SER A 95 23.48 -15.62 -3.86
N GLY A 96 23.00 -16.46 -4.77
CA GLY A 96 23.88 -17.54 -5.27
C GLY A 96 23.30 -18.91 -5.57
N THR A 97 21.98 -19.08 -5.65
CA THR A 97 21.41 -20.25 -6.35
C THR A 97 20.31 -19.77 -7.26
N VAL A 98 20.63 -19.70 -8.55
CA VAL A 98 19.67 -19.46 -9.64
C VAL A 98 18.64 -20.59 -9.56
N ASP A 99 17.49 -20.34 -8.92
CA ASP A 99 16.35 -21.23 -9.07
C ASP A 99 15.84 -20.98 -10.50
N ASP A 100 15.93 -21.98 -11.37
CA ASP A 100 15.56 -21.96 -12.81
C ASP A 100 14.11 -21.48 -13.09
N LYS A 101 13.35 -21.15 -12.04
CA LYS A 101 11.96 -20.72 -12.06
C LYS A 101 11.77 -19.24 -12.36
N TYR A 102 12.80 -18.40 -12.20
CA TYR A 102 12.69 -16.95 -12.38
C TYR A 102 13.38 -16.50 -13.67
N PHE A 103 12.86 -15.43 -14.30
CA PHE A 103 13.41 -14.83 -15.53
C PHE A 103 13.50 -15.77 -16.75
N GLY A 104 12.66 -16.81 -16.80
CA GLY A 104 12.70 -17.82 -17.87
C GLY A 104 14.03 -18.60 -17.94
N GLY A 105 14.79 -18.69 -16.85
CA GLY A 105 16.11 -19.32 -16.81
C GLY A 105 17.26 -18.40 -17.23
N HIS A 106 16.99 -17.12 -17.51
CA HIS A 106 18.01 -16.12 -17.75
C HIS A 106 18.65 -15.62 -16.44
N PRO A 107 19.90 -15.13 -16.47
CA PRO A 107 20.52 -14.52 -15.30
C PRO A 107 19.73 -13.29 -14.83
N VAL A 108 19.91 -12.88 -13.58
CA VAL A 108 19.24 -11.68 -13.05
C VAL A 108 19.58 -10.45 -13.91
N PRO A 109 18.59 -9.64 -14.34
CA PRO A 109 18.82 -8.41 -15.11
C PRO A 109 19.78 -7.43 -14.42
N LYS A 110 20.67 -6.81 -15.21
CA LYS A 110 21.64 -5.82 -14.71
C LYS A 110 20.98 -4.46 -14.50
N THR A 111 20.52 -4.15 -13.29
CA THR A 111 19.80 -2.90 -12.99
C THR A 111 20.62 -1.60 -13.02
N TYR A 112 21.93 -1.69 -13.13
CA TYR A 112 22.84 -0.53 -13.16
C TYR A 112 23.11 0.02 -14.57
N VAL A 113 22.57 -0.62 -15.63
CA VAL A 113 22.77 -0.16 -17.00
C VAL A 113 21.82 1.03 -17.27
N PRO A 114 22.34 2.23 -17.56
CA PRO A 114 21.51 3.39 -17.85
C PRO A 114 20.69 3.18 -19.12
N TYR A 115 19.48 3.73 -19.14
CA TYR A 115 18.59 3.61 -20.28
C TYR A 115 19.12 4.40 -21.50
N GLU A 116 19.14 3.75 -22.66
CA GLU A 116 19.52 4.34 -23.93
C GLU A 116 18.47 4.01 -25.00
N ALA A 117 18.00 5.01 -25.75
CA ALA A 117 17.06 4.78 -26.84
C ALA A 117 17.75 4.10 -28.01
N VAL A 118 17.20 2.98 -28.47
CA VAL A 118 17.79 2.19 -29.55
C VAL A 118 17.27 2.66 -30.91
N ILE A 119 18.17 2.98 -31.83
CA ILE A 119 17.83 3.32 -33.21
C ILE A 119 18.08 2.08 -34.08
N LYS A 120 17.00 1.56 -34.69
CA LYS A 120 17.07 0.43 -35.62
C LYS A 120 16.20 0.75 -36.83
N ASP A 121 16.72 0.49 -38.03
CA ASP A 121 16.01 0.71 -39.30
C ASP A 121 15.37 2.11 -39.45
N LYS A 122 16.11 3.16 -39.04
CA LYS A 122 15.67 4.57 -39.02
C LYS A 122 14.54 4.90 -38.04
N PHE A 123 14.11 3.95 -37.22
CA PHE A 123 13.15 4.18 -36.14
C PHE A 123 13.86 4.26 -34.79
N ARG A 124 13.39 5.18 -33.95
CA ARG A 124 13.86 5.34 -32.56
C ARG A 124 12.89 4.63 -31.63
N TYR A 125 13.34 3.53 -31.03
CA TYR A 125 12.58 2.76 -30.06
C TYR A 125 12.83 3.31 -28.65
N GLN A 126 11.75 3.61 -27.93
CA GLN A 126 11.80 4.16 -26.58
C GLN A 126 11.43 3.16 -25.49
N THR A 127 11.70 1.88 -25.73
CA THR A 127 11.37 0.78 -24.81
C THR A 127 12.64 0.11 -24.32
N ILE A 128 12.68 -0.21 -23.02
CA ILE A 128 13.82 -0.86 -22.36
C ILE A 128 14.11 -2.25 -22.96
N THR A 129 13.09 -2.96 -23.43
CA THR A 129 13.21 -4.30 -24.03
C THR A 129 13.90 -4.30 -25.41
N PHE A 130 14.11 -3.14 -26.04
CA PHE A 130 14.91 -3.05 -27.27
C PHE A 130 16.40 -2.85 -26.99
N MET A 131 16.78 -2.54 -25.75
CA MET A 131 18.19 -2.51 -25.36
C MET A 131 18.73 -3.94 -25.35
N LYS A 132 19.91 -4.15 -25.94
CA LYS A 132 20.56 -5.47 -26.03
C LYS A 132 20.68 -6.19 -24.67
N HIS A 133 20.82 -5.45 -23.59
CA HIS A 133 20.94 -6.01 -22.24
C HIS A 133 19.63 -6.64 -21.72
N TYR A 134 18.49 -6.24 -22.26
CA TYR A 134 17.16 -6.56 -21.74
C TYR A 134 16.24 -7.23 -22.77
N GLU A 135 16.76 -7.57 -23.96
CA GLU A 135 15.98 -8.09 -25.09
C GLU A 135 15.31 -9.45 -24.81
N ASN A 136 15.85 -10.20 -23.85
CA ASN A 136 15.35 -11.53 -23.48
C ASN A 136 14.50 -11.51 -22.19
N TYR A 137 14.13 -10.33 -21.70
CA TYR A 137 13.30 -10.19 -20.50
C TYR A 137 11.99 -9.48 -20.83
N SER A 138 10.92 -9.94 -20.20
CA SER A 138 9.64 -9.25 -20.18
C SER A 138 9.65 -8.03 -19.26
N PHE A 139 8.69 -7.11 -19.44
CA PHE A 139 8.54 -5.95 -18.56
C PHE A 139 8.32 -6.33 -17.09
N GLU A 140 7.63 -7.44 -16.84
CA GLU A 140 7.35 -7.94 -15.49
C GLU A 140 8.63 -8.45 -14.83
N GLU A 141 9.46 -9.19 -15.57
CA GLU A 141 10.78 -9.65 -15.13
C GLU A 141 11.73 -8.48 -14.83
N LEU A 142 11.75 -7.46 -15.68
CA LEU A 142 12.57 -6.27 -15.45
C LEU A 142 12.09 -5.49 -14.22
N ARG A 143 10.78 -5.32 -14.05
CA ARG A 143 10.20 -4.67 -12.87
C ARG A 143 10.52 -5.44 -11.60
N LEU A 144 10.43 -6.77 -11.67
CA LEU A 144 10.78 -7.67 -10.58
C LEU A 144 12.25 -7.48 -10.19
N ALA A 145 13.16 -7.44 -11.17
CA ALA A 145 14.60 -7.25 -10.93
C ALA A 145 14.99 -5.85 -10.43
N SER A 146 14.15 -4.84 -10.66
CA SER A 146 14.38 -3.46 -10.24
C SER A 146 13.45 -3.03 -9.10
N PRO A 147 13.65 -3.51 -7.86
CA PRO A 147 12.94 -2.95 -6.72
C PRO A 147 13.26 -1.47 -6.64
N SER A 148 12.24 -0.63 -6.46
CA SER A 148 12.39 0.83 -6.42
C SER A 148 13.49 1.21 -5.43
N ALA A 149 14.56 1.87 -5.91
CA ALA A 149 15.70 2.27 -5.09
C ALA A 149 15.32 3.21 -3.92
N LYS A 150 14.14 3.82 -4.01
CA LYS A 150 13.40 4.38 -2.88
C LYS A 150 12.34 3.34 -2.54
N GLY A 151 12.55 2.55 -1.49
CA GLY A 151 11.58 1.53 -1.06
C GLY A 151 10.16 2.07 -1.15
N ASP A 152 9.24 1.27 -1.69
CA ASP A 152 7.91 1.73 -2.10
C ASP A 152 7.28 2.58 -0.99
N SER A 153 7.14 3.87 -1.29
CA SER A 153 6.59 4.85 -0.37
C SER A 153 5.19 5.21 -0.84
N GLU A 154 4.18 4.87 -0.05
CA GLU A 154 2.80 5.19 -0.36
C GLU A 154 2.32 6.31 0.55
N LYS A 155 1.54 7.22 -0.03
CA LYS A 155 0.90 8.32 0.67
C LYS A 155 -0.61 8.16 0.53
N LEU A 156 -1.29 8.00 1.65
CA LEU A 156 -2.71 7.65 1.70
C LEU A 156 -3.46 8.70 2.51
N PRO A 157 -4.41 9.46 1.91
CA PRO A 157 -5.26 10.36 2.68
C PRO A 157 -6.18 9.56 3.59
N MET A 158 -6.40 10.05 4.82
CA MET A 158 -7.33 9.41 5.77
C MET A 158 -8.71 10.05 5.72
N GLU A 159 -9.75 9.24 5.82
CA GLU A 159 -11.15 9.67 5.83
C GLU A 159 -11.59 10.10 7.23
N SER A 160 -12.20 11.28 7.35
CA SER A 160 -12.78 11.76 8.60
C SER A 160 -14.05 10.99 8.96
N GLN A 161 -14.13 10.53 10.21
CA GLN A 161 -15.33 9.87 10.76
C GLN A 161 -16.29 10.86 11.45
N GLY A 162 -15.99 12.17 11.43
CA GLY A 162 -16.86 13.19 11.99
C GLY A 162 -16.91 13.24 13.52
N ASN A 163 -15.94 12.64 14.22
CA ASN A 163 -15.83 12.65 15.68
C ASN A 163 -14.39 12.89 16.17
N GLY A 164 -13.54 13.51 15.33
CA GLY A 164 -12.11 13.69 15.60
C GLY A 164 -11.27 12.42 15.38
N THR A 165 -11.83 11.41 14.73
CA THR A 165 -11.14 10.20 14.32
C THR A 165 -11.02 10.15 12.80
N TYR A 166 -9.86 9.73 12.31
CA TYR A 166 -9.55 9.57 10.89
C TYR A 166 -9.14 8.13 10.61
N THR A 167 -9.63 7.54 9.52
CA THR A 167 -9.38 6.14 9.20
C THR A 167 -8.90 5.96 7.77
N VAL A 168 -8.04 4.96 7.55
CA VAL A 168 -7.64 4.55 6.20
C VAL A 168 -7.43 3.04 6.17
N CYS A 169 -7.75 2.44 5.02
CA CYS A 169 -7.48 1.04 4.75
C CYS A 169 -6.26 0.94 3.83
N TRP A 170 -5.23 0.23 4.27
CA TRP A 170 -4.02 0.00 3.51
C TRP A 170 -3.82 -1.49 3.25
N THR A 171 -3.50 -1.86 2.01
CA THR A 171 -3.20 -3.24 1.62
C THR A 171 -1.75 -3.30 1.16
N PRO A 172 -0.81 -3.87 1.96
CA PRO A 172 0.57 -3.99 1.54
C PRO A 172 0.71 -4.97 0.39
N MET A 173 1.52 -4.59 -0.60
CA MET A 173 1.74 -5.39 -1.82
C MET A 173 2.97 -6.30 -1.74
N ALA A 174 3.78 -6.16 -0.68
CA ALA A 174 4.96 -6.98 -0.46
C ALA A 174 5.14 -7.29 1.05
N ILE A 175 5.86 -8.38 1.33
CA ILE A 175 6.29 -8.75 2.67
C ILE A 175 7.51 -7.92 3.11
N GLY A 176 7.71 -7.80 4.42
CA GLY A 176 8.88 -7.13 5.01
C GLY A 176 8.52 -6.02 5.98
N TYR A 177 9.53 -5.28 6.44
CA TYR A 177 9.34 -4.21 7.41
C TYR A 177 8.92 -2.90 6.75
N TYR A 178 7.88 -2.28 7.30
CA TYR A 178 7.38 -0.98 6.86
C TYR A 178 7.45 0.03 7.99
N ASP A 179 8.00 1.20 7.70
CA ASP A 179 7.91 2.38 8.56
C ASP A 179 6.60 3.11 8.26
N ILE A 180 5.73 3.20 9.27
CA ILE A 180 4.45 3.90 9.21
C ILE A 180 4.58 5.24 9.92
N ARG A 181 4.23 6.31 9.20
CA ARG A 181 4.20 7.68 9.68
C ARG A 181 2.85 8.32 9.39
N VAL A 182 2.46 9.28 10.21
CA VAL A 182 1.24 10.06 10.01
C VAL A 182 1.61 11.53 10.07
N GLU A 183 1.00 12.32 9.20
CA GLU A 183 1.06 13.78 9.24
C GLU A 183 -0.34 14.36 9.38
N VAL A 184 -0.46 15.42 10.19
CA VAL A 184 -1.67 16.23 10.33
C VAL A 184 -1.33 17.64 9.89
N ASP A 185 -1.96 18.13 8.83
CA ASP A 185 -1.67 19.42 8.17
C ASP A 185 -0.17 19.61 7.82
N GLY A 186 0.50 18.51 7.48
CA GLY A 186 1.94 18.50 7.17
C GLY A 186 2.86 18.45 8.40
N TYR A 187 2.31 18.40 9.61
CA TYR A 187 3.08 18.19 10.84
C TYR A 187 3.14 16.69 11.18
N PRO A 188 4.35 16.09 11.26
CA PRO A 188 4.48 14.67 11.55
C PRO A 188 4.20 14.36 13.02
N LEU A 189 3.51 13.25 13.26
CA LEU A 189 3.29 12.69 14.61
C LEU A 189 4.55 11.96 15.06
N THR A 190 5.56 12.72 15.47
CA THR A 190 6.92 12.23 15.72
C THR A 190 6.99 11.14 16.79
N LYS A 191 6.06 11.15 17.77
CA LYS A 191 5.97 10.11 18.82
C LYS A 191 5.19 8.86 18.41
N GLN A 192 4.41 8.91 17.33
CA GLN A 192 3.48 7.84 16.92
C GLN A 192 3.95 7.09 15.67
N THR A 193 5.26 7.01 15.44
CA THR A 193 5.81 6.19 14.36
C THR A 193 5.75 4.72 14.73
N LYS A 194 5.28 3.86 13.82
CA LYS A 194 5.24 2.40 14.02
C LYS A 194 6.04 1.68 12.96
N GLN A 195 6.84 0.70 13.36
CA GLN A 195 7.37 -0.30 12.47
C GLN A 195 6.46 -1.52 12.45
N ILE A 196 6.08 -1.97 11.26
CA ILE A 196 5.22 -3.12 11.05
C ILE A 196 5.97 -4.16 10.24
N ASP A 197 5.99 -5.39 10.73
CA ASP A 197 6.45 -6.56 9.98
C ASP A 197 5.27 -7.14 9.19
N VAL A 198 5.29 -6.99 7.87
CA VAL A 198 4.29 -7.54 6.96
C VAL A 198 4.67 -8.97 6.62
N LYS A 199 3.87 -9.91 7.14
CA LYS A 199 4.09 -11.34 6.93
C LYS A 199 3.42 -11.84 5.64
N GLU A 200 3.80 -13.03 5.22
CA GLU A 200 3.12 -13.73 4.14
C GLU A 200 1.69 -14.13 4.54
N ALA A 201 0.75 -14.03 3.61
CA ALA A 201 -0.59 -14.56 3.81
C ALA A 201 -0.57 -16.10 3.78
N PRO A 202 -1.38 -16.81 4.59
CA PRO A 202 -1.44 -18.26 4.55
C PRO A 202 -1.83 -18.75 3.16
N PHE A 203 -1.09 -19.73 2.64
CA PHE A 203 -1.26 -20.31 1.31
C PHE A 203 -2.66 -20.93 1.05
N ASN A 204 -3.50 -21.08 2.08
CA ASN A 204 -4.77 -21.80 2.01
C ASN A 204 -5.99 -20.94 1.65
N GLY A 205 -5.81 -19.72 1.11
CA GLY A 205 -6.94 -18.85 0.73
C GLY A 205 -7.78 -18.39 1.92
N ALA A 206 -7.22 -18.41 3.13
CA ALA A 206 -7.85 -17.84 4.31
C ALA A 206 -8.17 -16.36 4.04
N LYS A 207 -9.43 -15.97 4.27
CA LYS A 207 -9.83 -14.57 4.24
C LYS A 207 -9.20 -13.83 5.42
N PRO A 208 -8.88 -12.53 5.29
CA PRO A 208 -8.49 -11.72 6.42
C PRO A 208 -9.55 -11.82 7.54
N PRO A 209 -9.14 -11.84 8.82
CA PRO A 209 -10.09 -11.83 9.93
C PRO A 209 -11.01 -10.62 9.79
N ASP A 210 -12.31 -10.90 9.75
CA ASP A 210 -13.34 -9.89 9.55
C ASP A 210 -13.52 -9.07 10.84
N ASN A 211 -12.65 -8.08 11.03
CA ASN A 211 -12.68 -7.18 12.18
C ASN A 211 -13.61 -5.99 11.90
N GLY A 212 -14.87 -6.29 11.55
CA GLY A 212 -15.97 -5.32 11.57
C GLY A 212 -15.95 -4.28 10.45
N LEU A 213 -15.64 -4.70 9.22
CA LEU A 213 -15.89 -3.88 8.04
C LEU A 213 -17.28 -4.21 7.47
N THR A 214 -18.33 -3.60 8.02
CA THR A 214 -19.56 -3.40 7.26
C THR A 214 -19.32 -2.33 6.18
N HIS A 215 -18.47 -2.64 5.20
CA HIS A 215 -18.76 -2.15 3.85
C HIS A 215 -19.86 -3.07 3.33
N SER A 216 -21.03 -2.53 3.04
CA SER A 216 -22.08 -3.25 2.32
C SER A 216 -21.66 -3.48 0.86
N SER A 217 -20.55 -4.20 0.65
CA SER A 217 -20.26 -4.83 -0.62
C SER A 217 -21.04 -6.14 -0.69
N PRO A 218 -21.73 -6.47 -1.79
CA PRO A 218 -22.39 -7.75 -1.92
C PRO A 218 -21.37 -8.85 -1.66
N ALA A 219 -21.67 -9.76 -0.73
CA ALA A 219 -20.74 -10.75 -0.24
C ALA A 219 -20.16 -11.55 -1.42
N THR A 220 -18.87 -11.37 -1.69
CA THR A 220 -18.18 -12.10 -2.76
C THR A 220 -18.16 -13.59 -2.41
N LYS A 221 -18.91 -14.36 -3.19
CA LYS A 221 -18.96 -15.81 -3.13
C LYS A 221 -17.75 -16.35 -3.90
N LEU A 222 -17.15 -17.39 -3.34
CA LEU A 222 -16.04 -18.09 -3.99
C LEU A 222 -16.56 -19.42 -4.54
N LEU A 223 -16.31 -19.68 -5.82
CA LEU A 223 -16.59 -20.95 -6.46
C LEU A 223 -15.27 -21.58 -6.90
N GLN A 224 -15.02 -22.81 -6.47
CA GLN A 224 -13.94 -23.60 -7.04
C GLN A 224 -14.48 -24.39 -8.23
N HIS A 225 -13.84 -24.26 -9.39
CA HIS A 225 -14.18 -25.08 -10.55
C HIS A 225 -13.70 -26.53 -10.34
N VAL A 226 -14.65 -27.45 -10.20
CA VAL A 226 -14.38 -28.89 -10.03
C VAL A 226 -14.94 -29.64 -11.25
N GLY A 227 -14.05 -30.16 -12.10
CA GLY A 227 -14.42 -30.97 -13.25
C GLY A 227 -13.37 -32.04 -13.55
N LYS A 228 -13.77 -33.31 -13.60
CA LYS A 228 -12.91 -34.39 -14.09
C LYS A 228 -12.90 -34.33 -15.63
N TYR A 229 -11.72 -34.39 -16.23
CA TYR A 229 -11.53 -34.31 -17.69
C TYR A 229 -12.03 -33.01 -18.33
N SER A 230 -11.97 -31.89 -17.62
CA SER A 230 -12.28 -30.55 -18.16
C SER A 230 -11.00 -29.81 -18.55
N ALA A 231 -11.07 -28.99 -19.61
CA ALA A 231 -9.99 -28.07 -19.99
C ALA A 231 -10.02 -26.73 -19.20
N GLY A 232 -10.97 -26.58 -18.27
CA GLY A 232 -11.19 -25.33 -17.51
C GLY A 232 -12.47 -24.60 -17.91
N LEU A 233 -12.80 -23.54 -17.17
CA LEU A 233 -13.97 -22.70 -17.42
C LEU A 233 -13.57 -21.51 -18.32
N ARG A 234 -14.23 -21.36 -19.47
CA ARG A 234 -13.94 -20.25 -20.40
C ARG A 234 -14.67 -18.99 -19.96
N ILE A 235 -13.93 -17.88 -19.89
CA ILE A 235 -14.47 -16.54 -19.62
C ILE A 235 -14.67 -15.85 -20.97
N ARG A 236 -15.87 -15.31 -21.19
CA ARG A 236 -16.24 -14.64 -22.45
C ARG A 236 -16.79 -13.24 -22.21
N THR A 237 -16.72 -12.38 -23.23
CA THR A 237 -17.24 -11.00 -23.15
C THR A 237 -18.76 -10.93 -23.05
N HIS A 238 -19.48 -11.92 -23.60
CA HIS A 238 -20.94 -11.98 -23.55
C HIS A 238 -21.43 -13.39 -23.20
N PRO A 239 -22.69 -13.54 -22.73
CA PRO A 239 -23.31 -14.84 -22.43
C PRO A 239 -23.50 -15.81 -23.62
N SER A 240 -22.92 -15.51 -24.79
CA SER A 240 -23.05 -16.30 -26.01
C SER A 240 -21.82 -17.18 -26.27
N LEU A 241 -22.05 -18.42 -26.71
CA LEU A 241 -20.99 -19.34 -27.16
C LEU A 241 -20.22 -18.84 -28.40
N GLN A 242 -20.73 -17.84 -29.10
CA GLN A 242 -20.08 -17.21 -30.26
C GLN A 242 -19.23 -15.98 -29.88
N SER A 243 -19.30 -15.53 -28.62
CA SER A 243 -18.59 -14.32 -28.17
C SER A 243 -17.10 -14.55 -27.90
N GLU A 244 -16.31 -13.49 -27.91
CA GLU A 244 -14.85 -13.58 -27.71
C GLU A 244 -14.49 -14.19 -26.35
N GLN A 245 -13.55 -15.15 -26.36
CA GLN A 245 -12.99 -15.72 -25.15
C GLN A 245 -11.84 -14.85 -24.63
N ILE A 246 -12.04 -14.26 -23.46
CA ILE A 246 -11.08 -13.34 -22.82
C ILE A 246 -10.21 -14.01 -21.77
N GLY A 247 -10.52 -15.25 -21.40
CA GLY A 247 -9.71 -16.01 -20.45
C GLY A 247 -10.19 -17.43 -20.22
N VAL A 248 -9.41 -18.19 -19.45
CA VAL A 248 -9.74 -19.55 -19.00
C VAL A 248 -9.34 -19.69 -17.53
N VAL A 249 -10.27 -20.19 -16.71
CA VAL A 249 -10.00 -20.61 -15.33
C VAL A 249 -9.60 -22.08 -15.36
N PRO A 250 -8.39 -22.46 -14.91
CA PRO A 250 -7.95 -23.85 -14.90
C PRO A 250 -8.80 -24.71 -13.95
N VAL A 251 -8.73 -26.04 -14.10
CA VAL A 251 -9.36 -26.98 -13.17
C VAL A 251 -8.80 -26.77 -11.76
N LYS A 252 -9.67 -26.72 -10.74
CA LYS A 252 -9.38 -26.30 -9.35
C LYS A 252 -9.10 -24.81 -9.15
N GLY A 253 -9.18 -23.99 -10.20
CA GLY A 253 -9.13 -22.53 -10.08
C GLY A 253 -10.31 -21.98 -9.29
N ILE A 254 -10.08 -20.84 -8.62
CA ILE A 254 -11.05 -20.17 -7.76
C ILE A 254 -11.61 -18.95 -8.49
N ILE A 255 -12.92 -18.78 -8.45
CA ILE A 255 -13.65 -17.67 -9.06
C ILE A 255 -14.33 -16.89 -7.94
N GLY A 256 -14.05 -15.59 -7.85
CA GLY A 256 -14.81 -14.67 -7.01
C GLY A 256 -15.96 -14.06 -7.81
N TYR A 257 -17.17 -14.12 -7.28
CA TYR A 257 -18.35 -13.55 -7.93
C TYR A 257 -19.30 -12.90 -6.91
N THR A 258 -20.03 -11.89 -7.34
CA THR A 258 -21.03 -11.21 -6.49
C THR A 258 -22.44 -11.74 -6.74
N ASP A 259 -22.74 -12.02 -8.02
CA ASP A 259 -24.06 -12.47 -8.46
C ASP A 259 -23.97 -13.71 -9.35
N GLU A 260 -24.92 -14.63 -9.17
CA GLU A 260 -25.09 -15.84 -9.99
C GLU A 260 -26.47 -15.79 -10.64
N VAL A 261 -26.49 -15.91 -11.96
CA VAL A 261 -27.73 -16.01 -12.75
C VAL A 261 -27.76 -17.40 -13.37
N SER A 262 -28.71 -18.22 -12.97
CA SER A 262 -28.94 -19.55 -13.54
C SER A 262 -30.11 -19.52 -14.52
N THR A 263 -29.86 -19.86 -15.78
CA THR A 263 -30.89 -20.23 -16.76
C THR A 263 -30.91 -21.76 -16.89
N SER A 264 -31.98 -22.34 -17.45
CA SER A 264 -32.18 -23.80 -17.62
C SER A 264 -30.95 -24.57 -18.13
N ASP A 265 -30.12 -23.92 -18.95
CA ASP A 265 -28.97 -24.55 -19.62
C ASP A 265 -27.60 -23.91 -19.28
N THR A 266 -27.55 -22.81 -18.51
CA THR A 266 -26.30 -22.07 -18.27
C THR A 266 -26.28 -21.35 -16.91
N ARG A 267 -25.08 -21.24 -16.32
CA ARG A 267 -24.81 -20.41 -15.13
C ARG A 267 -23.86 -19.28 -15.49
N LEU A 268 -24.24 -18.05 -15.16
CA LEU A 268 -23.46 -16.84 -15.39
C LEU A 268 -23.03 -16.26 -14.05
N TYR A 269 -21.77 -15.85 -13.96
CA TYR A 269 -21.18 -15.26 -12.76
C TYR A 269 -20.75 -13.83 -13.06
N ASN A 270 -21.21 -12.87 -12.26
CA ASN A 270 -20.72 -11.50 -12.35
C ASN A 270 -19.39 -11.39 -11.59
N VAL A 271 -18.31 -11.15 -12.33
CA VAL A 271 -16.94 -11.10 -11.82
C VAL A 271 -16.42 -9.67 -11.98
N HIS A 272 -16.19 -8.97 -10.87
CA HIS A 272 -15.52 -7.67 -10.90
C HIS A 272 -14.01 -7.87 -11.13
N ARG A 273 -13.43 -7.05 -12.00
CA ARG A 273 -11.99 -7.03 -12.28
C ARG A 273 -11.24 -6.26 -11.20
#